data_AF-A0A535I1H5-F1
#
_entry.id   AF-A0A535I1H5-F1
#
_cell.length_a   1.000
_cell.length_b   1.000
_cell.length_c   1.000
_cell.angle_alpha   90.00
_cell.angle_beta   90.00
_cell.angle_gamma   90.00
#
_symmetry.space_group_name_H-M   'P 1'
#
loop_
_entity.id
_entity.type
_entity.pdbx_description
1 polymer ?
#
loop_
_entity_poly.entity_id
_entity_poly.type
_entity_poly.pdbx_seq_one_letter_code
_entity_poly.pdbx_strand_id
1 'polypeptide(L)'
;MSVWIEAIAFNHDQSTATHDALNLRRNASEEVRLPEWQEGICVRPEDSPAAYSIADIHGHKITIKASFRSSNPNPHKLEIRAVDDLDDPDIPTECRNVLGQVEAKKIAFAGGQSGMQEMTLHKVKLHDWGVGVRETTWHWQVRDDADDEWEHFASTRHRIYSVLTTPTAPWQQTPFNSTNADILWTDVLDYACWWAFGAKTPDKAAGKITRHVYNLGPAVLTYDCPGGGSTQYAWPDFNCTAFIDRLRGGIGNGYYLNCTDCATITSTFANAIGCDLWQSRMFGGWSFALNEILAIGSNVWQTACGWGSFSYHEVAWEGACTSNEDVFDACLQVDGDADPTTPPHTPLLPVDLRFGLPGDGLYRDRLATPLGRPNCNDQPATRQRRQVN
;
A
#
# COMPACT_ATOMS: atom_id res chain seq x y z
N MET A 1 28.51 -24.47 -22.67
CA MET A 1 28.72 -24.44 -21.21
C MET A 1 27.36 -24.20 -20.57
N SER A 2 27.02 -24.77 -19.42
CA SER A 2 25.71 -24.50 -18.79
C SER A 2 25.87 -23.50 -17.65
N VAL A 3 24.94 -22.54 -17.58
CA VAL A 3 24.89 -21.48 -16.57
C VAL A 3 23.51 -21.49 -15.93
N TRP A 4 23.45 -21.22 -14.62
CA TRP A 4 22.23 -21.11 -13.84
C TRP A 4 22.27 -19.84 -13.01
N ILE A 5 21.10 -19.28 -12.73
CA ILE A 5 20.92 -18.24 -11.72
C ILE A 5 20.51 -18.93 -10.42
N GLU A 6 21.17 -18.60 -9.31
CA GLU A 6 20.94 -19.24 -8.02
C GLU A 6 20.09 -18.39 -7.09
N ALA A 7 20.33 -17.07 -7.06
CA ALA A 7 19.60 -16.15 -6.20
C ALA A 7 19.57 -14.72 -6.75
N ILE A 8 18.54 -13.95 -6.37
CA ILE A 8 18.43 -12.50 -6.60
C ILE A 8 18.00 -11.84 -5.29
N ALA A 9 18.75 -10.80 -4.89
CA ALA A 9 18.40 -9.90 -3.81
C ALA A 9 18.00 -8.53 -4.37
N PHE A 10 16.80 -8.06 -4.01
CA PHE A 10 16.32 -6.72 -4.37
C PHE A 10 16.61 -5.71 -3.26
N ASN A 11 16.41 -6.10 -1.99
CA ASN A 11 16.81 -5.37 -0.79
C ASN A 11 18.17 -5.90 -0.32
N HIS A 12 19.23 -5.25 -0.79
CA HIS A 12 20.60 -5.70 -0.54
C HIS A 12 21.41 -4.72 0.32
N ASP A 13 20.82 -3.57 0.65
CA ASP A 13 21.21 -2.59 1.66
C ASP A 13 20.00 -2.20 2.55
N GLN A 14 19.82 -2.93 3.64
CA GLN A 14 18.70 -2.74 4.58
C GLN A 14 18.73 -1.41 5.35
N SER A 15 19.75 -0.57 5.14
CA SER A 15 19.89 0.73 5.78
C SER A 15 19.36 1.89 4.94
N THR A 16 19.16 1.68 3.63
CA THR A 16 18.62 2.70 2.71
C THR A 16 17.56 2.09 1.78
N ALA A 17 16.95 2.91 0.93
CA ALA A 17 16.00 2.46 -0.11
C ALA A 17 16.11 3.35 -1.37
N THR A 18 17.31 3.88 -1.62
CA THR A 18 17.56 4.87 -2.70
C THR A 18 17.99 4.23 -4.00
N HIS A 19 18.57 3.03 -3.93
CA HIS A 19 19.10 2.30 -5.08
C HIS A 19 18.65 0.83 -5.08
N ASP A 20 17.91 0.40 -4.08
CA ASP A 20 17.46 -0.98 -3.87
C ASP A 20 16.05 -0.99 -3.23
N ALA A 21 15.53 -2.17 -2.93
CA ALA A 21 14.15 -2.32 -2.46
C ALA A 21 13.99 -2.04 -0.95
N LEU A 22 12.79 -1.62 -0.56
CA LEU A 22 12.39 -1.42 0.84
C LEU A 22 12.49 -2.71 1.66
N ASN A 23 12.65 -2.56 2.97
CA ASN A 23 12.50 -3.62 3.95
C ASN A 23 11.05 -4.11 3.99
N LEU A 24 10.84 -5.42 3.81
CA LEU A 24 9.53 -6.07 3.71
C LEU A 24 9.38 -7.26 4.65
N ARG A 25 8.14 -7.51 5.05
CA ARG A 25 7.66 -8.76 5.66
C ARG A 25 6.44 -9.24 4.92
N ARG A 26 6.05 -10.51 5.10
CA ARG A 26 4.78 -10.97 4.55
C ARG A 26 3.61 -10.43 5.35
N ASN A 27 3.67 -10.63 6.68
CA ASN A 27 2.67 -10.24 7.66
C ASN A 27 3.29 -10.23 9.07
N ALA A 28 2.47 -10.13 10.12
CA ALA A 28 2.90 -10.10 11.51
C ALA A 28 3.79 -11.30 11.91
N SER A 29 3.53 -12.50 11.36
CA SER A 29 4.19 -13.74 11.79
C SER A 29 5.24 -14.27 10.81
N GLU A 30 5.21 -13.82 9.55
CA GLU A 30 6.08 -14.32 8.49
C GLU A 30 6.95 -13.21 7.89
N GLU A 31 8.26 -13.48 7.80
CA GLU A 31 9.25 -12.62 7.15
C GLU A 31 9.34 -12.88 5.65
N VAL A 32 9.79 -11.86 4.89
CA VAL A 32 10.29 -12.11 3.54
C VAL A 32 11.71 -12.66 3.65
N ARG A 33 11.95 -13.82 3.03
CA ARG A 33 13.27 -14.43 2.99
C ARG A 33 14.22 -13.57 2.15
N LEU A 34 15.47 -13.44 2.60
CA LEU A 34 16.55 -12.86 1.82
C LEU A 34 17.58 -13.95 1.43
N PRO A 35 18.12 -13.94 0.19
CA PRO A 35 17.65 -13.18 -0.97
C PRO A 35 16.19 -13.52 -1.33
N GLU A 36 15.45 -12.55 -1.87
CA GLU A 36 14.02 -12.66 -2.15
C GLU A 36 13.71 -13.66 -3.25
N TRP A 37 14.64 -13.92 -4.18
CA TRP A 37 14.49 -15.00 -5.16
C TRP A 37 15.58 -16.05 -4.95
N GLN A 38 15.20 -17.33 -4.95
CA GLN A 38 16.13 -18.46 -4.88
C GLN A 38 15.64 -19.60 -5.79
N GLU A 39 16.56 -20.15 -6.59
CA GLU A 39 16.29 -21.27 -7.49
C GLU A 39 15.75 -22.49 -6.72
N GLY A 40 14.67 -23.10 -7.21
CA GLY A 40 14.06 -24.28 -6.59
C GLY A 40 13.26 -23.99 -5.31
N ILE A 41 13.26 -22.76 -4.81
CA ILE A 41 12.46 -22.34 -3.65
C ILE A 41 11.32 -21.41 -4.10
N CYS A 42 11.63 -20.40 -4.89
CA CYS A 42 10.64 -19.44 -5.39
C CYS A 42 10.01 -20.01 -6.67
N VAL A 43 8.71 -20.29 -6.63
CA VAL A 43 7.99 -20.91 -7.75
C VAL A 43 7.03 -19.91 -8.38
N ARG A 44 6.45 -19.02 -7.57
CA ARG A 44 5.50 -18.00 -8.00
C ARG A 44 6.08 -16.59 -7.81
N PRO A 45 5.56 -15.57 -8.52
CA PRO A 45 5.99 -14.18 -8.34
C PRO A 45 5.90 -13.70 -6.88
N GLU A 46 4.88 -14.14 -6.14
CA GLU A 46 4.66 -13.79 -4.72
C GLU A 46 5.76 -14.34 -3.81
N ASP A 47 6.49 -15.37 -4.25
CA ASP A 47 7.61 -15.94 -3.51
C ASP A 47 8.87 -15.07 -3.62
N SER A 48 8.86 -14.06 -4.52
CA SER A 48 9.92 -13.07 -4.69
C SER A 48 9.37 -11.65 -4.75
N PRO A 49 8.91 -11.11 -3.60
CA PRO A 49 8.38 -9.76 -3.51
C PRO A 49 9.48 -8.71 -3.37
N ALA A 50 9.32 -7.55 -3.99
CA ALA A 50 10.15 -6.36 -3.75
C ALA A 50 9.31 -5.09 -3.88
N ALA A 51 9.60 -4.06 -3.07
CA ALA A 51 8.89 -2.79 -3.11
C ALA A 51 9.86 -1.63 -3.30
N TYR A 52 9.51 -0.69 -4.17
CA TYR A 52 10.33 0.49 -4.47
C TYR A 52 9.55 1.77 -4.23
N SER A 53 10.18 2.68 -3.49
CA SER A 53 9.70 4.05 -3.30
C SER A 53 10.06 4.90 -4.53
N ILE A 54 9.05 5.38 -5.25
CA ILE A 54 9.23 6.20 -6.46
C ILE A 54 10.00 7.49 -6.13
N ALA A 55 9.71 8.13 -5.00
CA ALA A 55 10.41 9.34 -4.57
C ALA A 55 11.89 9.06 -4.25
N ASP A 56 12.20 7.99 -3.53
CA ASP A 56 13.56 7.75 -3.03
C ASP A 56 14.50 7.26 -4.14
N ILE A 57 14.00 6.50 -5.11
CA ILE A 57 14.79 6.04 -6.27
C ILE A 57 14.92 7.11 -7.36
N HIS A 58 14.20 8.23 -7.26
CA HIS A 58 14.18 9.24 -8.32
C HIS A 58 15.57 9.86 -8.50
N GLY A 59 16.11 9.77 -9.73
CA GLY A 59 17.45 10.25 -10.07
C GLY A 59 18.59 9.32 -9.67
N HIS A 60 18.29 8.17 -9.06
CA HIS A 60 19.28 7.15 -8.69
C HIS A 60 19.31 6.00 -9.71
N LYS A 61 20.47 5.34 -9.81
CA LYS A 61 20.57 4.07 -10.52
C LYS A 61 20.12 2.96 -9.59
N ILE A 62 19.12 2.20 -10.02
CA ILE A 62 18.62 1.07 -9.25
C ILE A 62 19.52 -0.14 -9.51
N THR A 63 19.81 -0.90 -8.46
CA THR A 63 20.62 -2.10 -8.51
C THR A 63 19.94 -3.28 -7.84
N ILE A 64 20.36 -4.48 -8.22
CA ILE A 64 20.06 -5.75 -7.57
C ILE A 64 21.38 -6.46 -7.28
N LYS A 65 21.36 -7.50 -6.43
CA LYS A 65 22.45 -8.48 -6.39
C LYS A 65 21.98 -9.84 -6.89
N ALA A 66 22.73 -10.47 -7.77
CA ALA A 66 22.40 -11.81 -8.27
C ALA A 66 23.62 -12.74 -8.20
N SER A 67 23.40 -14.02 -7.94
CA SER A 67 24.44 -15.05 -7.97
C SER A 67 24.16 -16.11 -9.02
N PHE A 68 25.23 -16.64 -9.60
CA PHE A 68 25.20 -17.54 -10.72
C PHE A 68 26.14 -18.73 -10.51
N ARG A 69 25.77 -19.85 -11.12
CA ARG A 69 26.56 -21.07 -11.18
C ARG A 69 26.89 -21.42 -12.62
N SER A 70 28.09 -21.94 -12.85
CA SER A 70 28.55 -22.44 -14.14
C SER A 70 29.00 -23.89 -14.01
N SER A 71 28.73 -24.69 -15.04
CA SER A 71 29.19 -26.07 -15.12
C SER A 71 30.70 -26.19 -15.29
N ASN A 72 31.37 -25.10 -15.68
CA ASN A 72 32.82 -25.04 -15.83
C ASN A 72 33.48 -24.70 -14.48
N PRO A 73 34.27 -25.62 -13.88
CA PRO A 73 34.91 -25.38 -12.60
C PRO A 73 36.12 -24.44 -12.70
N ASN A 74 36.71 -24.29 -13.89
CA ASN A 74 37.91 -23.46 -14.08
C ASN A 74 37.55 -21.97 -14.00
N PRO A 75 38.45 -21.10 -13.50
CA PRO A 75 38.22 -19.66 -13.52
C PRO A 75 37.97 -19.13 -14.93
N HIS A 76 36.86 -18.43 -15.12
CA HIS A 76 36.48 -17.81 -16.39
C HIS A 76 35.58 -16.60 -16.13
N LYS A 77 35.23 -15.88 -17.19
CA LYS A 77 34.31 -14.75 -17.14
C LYS A 77 33.27 -14.89 -18.23
N LEU A 78 32.02 -14.57 -17.91
CA LEU A 78 30.90 -14.53 -18.85
C LEU A 78 30.23 -13.17 -18.77
N GLU A 79 29.66 -12.68 -19.86
CA GLU A 79 28.75 -11.54 -19.80
C GLU A 79 27.33 -12.03 -19.58
N ILE A 80 26.66 -11.50 -18.56
CA ILE A 80 25.30 -11.87 -18.19
C ILE A 80 24.43 -10.62 -18.16
N ARG A 81 23.21 -10.74 -18.67
CA ARG A 81 22.16 -9.71 -18.62
C ARG A 81 20.79 -10.35 -18.39
N ALA A 82 19.79 -9.54 -18.11
CA ALA A 82 18.40 -9.96 -18.18
C ALA A 82 17.61 -8.97 -19.02
N VAL A 83 16.85 -9.51 -19.97
CA VAL A 83 15.95 -8.72 -20.80
C VAL A 83 14.52 -8.94 -20.35
N ASP A 84 13.71 -7.92 -20.58
CA ASP A 84 12.27 -7.94 -20.42
C ASP A 84 11.61 -8.37 -21.74
N ASP A 85 10.38 -8.88 -21.67
CA ASP A 85 9.47 -9.05 -22.81
C ASP A 85 8.98 -7.67 -23.28
N LEU A 86 9.92 -6.87 -23.80
CA LEU A 86 9.57 -5.62 -24.43
C LEU A 86 8.96 -5.95 -25.79
N ASP A 87 7.69 -5.59 -25.93
CA ASP A 87 6.90 -5.62 -27.17
C ASP A 87 6.12 -6.91 -27.46
N ASP A 88 5.71 -7.65 -26.42
CA ASP A 88 4.58 -8.57 -26.57
C ASP A 88 3.25 -7.76 -26.56
N PRO A 89 2.55 -7.62 -27.69
CA PRO A 89 1.25 -6.95 -27.74
C PRO A 89 0.16 -7.71 -26.98
N ASP A 90 0.37 -9.00 -26.70
CA ASP A 90 -0.60 -9.87 -26.03
C ASP A 90 -0.53 -9.75 -24.49
N ILE A 91 0.53 -9.11 -23.94
CA ILE A 91 0.62 -8.83 -22.50
C ILE A 91 -0.02 -7.46 -22.20
N PRO A 92 -1.12 -7.42 -21.41
CA PRO A 92 -1.75 -6.18 -20.97
C PRO A 92 -0.72 -5.22 -20.38
N THR A 93 -0.83 -3.93 -20.70
CA THR A 93 0.19 -2.93 -20.32
C THR A 93 0.37 -2.83 -18.80
N GLU A 94 -0.69 -3.13 -18.05
CA GLU A 94 -0.74 -3.21 -16.60
C GLU A 94 0.02 -4.40 -15.98
N CYS A 95 0.29 -5.45 -16.76
CA CYS A 95 1.08 -6.63 -16.37
C CYS A 95 2.56 -6.53 -16.75
N ARG A 96 3.01 -5.39 -17.30
CA ARG A 96 4.38 -5.26 -17.82
C ARG A 96 5.39 -5.03 -16.71
N ASN A 97 6.59 -5.51 -16.95
CA ASN A 97 7.76 -5.31 -16.11
C ASN A 97 8.08 -3.80 -15.95
N VAL A 98 8.11 -3.38 -14.69
CA VAL A 98 8.41 -1.99 -14.29
C VAL A 98 9.86 -1.77 -13.87
N LEU A 99 10.60 -2.85 -13.62
CA LEU A 99 12.04 -2.79 -13.30
C LEU A 99 12.91 -2.68 -14.55
N GLY A 100 12.33 -2.87 -15.73
CA GLY A 100 13.05 -2.80 -16.98
C GLY A 100 14.00 -3.99 -17.14
N GLN A 101 15.22 -3.71 -17.57
CA GLN A 101 16.22 -4.71 -17.94
C GLN A 101 17.43 -4.63 -17.00
N VAL A 102 18.13 -5.75 -16.84
CA VAL A 102 19.40 -5.80 -16.11
C VAL A 102 20.53 -5.58 -17.11
N GLU A 103 21.37 -4.55 -16.88
CA GLU A 103 22.50 -4.21 -17.74
C GLU A 103 23.47 -5.39 -17.85
N ALA A 104 24.07 -5.55 -19.04
CA ALA A 104 25.10 -6.57 -19.25
C ALA A 104 26.30 -6.31 -18.35
N LYS A 105 26.70 -7.32 -17.59
CA LYS A 105 27.88 -7.27 -16.72
C LYS A 105 28.76 -8.48 -16.95
N LYS A 106 30.08 -8.24 -17.04
CA LYS A 106 31.08 -9.31 -17.09
C LYS A 106 31.31 -9.87 -15.68
N ILE A 107 30.88 -11.10 -15.45
CA ILE A 107 30.88 -11.80 -14.17
C ILE A 107 32.00 -12.84 -14.16
N ALA A 108 32.81 -12.83 -13.10
CA ALA A 108 33.86 -13.82 -12.89
C ALA A 108 33.32 -15.02 -12.10
N PHE A 109 33.72 -16.22 -12.54
CA PHE A 109 33.42 -17.48 -11.86
C PHE A 109 34.70 -18.08 -11.32
N ALA A 110 34.66 -18.59 -10.09
CA ALA A 110 35.73 -19.36 -9.47
C ALA A 110 35.15 -20.64 -8.86
N GLY A 111 35.66 -21.81 -9.25
CA GLY A 111 35.07 -23.09 -8.83
C GLY A 111 33.61 -23.26 -9.30
N GLY A 112 33.26 -22.65 -10.44
CA GLY A 112 31.89 -22.66 -10.98
C GLY A 112 30.90 -21.71 -10.28
N GLN A 113 31.36 -20.83 -9.39
CA GLN A 113 30.51 -19.95 -8.57
C GLN A 113 30.87 -18.47 -8.80
N SER A 114 29.88 -17.58 -8.87
CA SER A 114 30.12 -16.13 -8.98
C SER A 114 30.09 -15.38 -7.65
N GLY A 115 29.44 -15.93 -6.62
CA GLY A 115 28.97 -15.14 -5.49
C GLY A 115 27.93 -14.08 -5.89
N MET A 116 27.51 -13.23 -4.95
CA MET A 116 26.56 -12.14 -5.22
C MET A 116 27.22 -10.99 -5.98
N GLN A 117 26.70 -10.71 -7.17
CA GLN A 117 27.16 -9.66 -8.06
C GLN A 117 26.13 -8.55 -8.11
N GLU A 118 26.55 -7.32 -7.79
CA GLU A 118 25.71 -6.14 -7.99
C GLU A 118 25.49 -5.89 -9.49
N MET A 119 24.26 -5.70 -9.92
CA MET A 119 23.91 -5.44 -11.32
C MET A 119 22.98 -4.23 -11.40
N THR A 120 23.18 -3.39 -12.39
CA THR A 120 22.39 -2.15 -12.58
C THR A 120 21.17 -2.43 -13.44
N LEU A 121 20.04 -1.82 -13.07
CA LEU A 121 18.82 -1.83 -13.86
C LEU A 121 18.77 -0.62 -14.80
N HIS A 122 18.23 -0.81 -15.99
CA HIS A 122 18.01 0.25 -16.97
C HIS A 122 16.64 0.11 -17.64
N LYS A 123 16.15 1.19 -18.25
CA LYS A 123 14.77 1.29 -18.77
C LYS A 123 13.71 1.01 -17.70
N VAL A 124 14.00 1.38 -16.45
CA VAL A 124 13.06 1.30 -15.32
C VAL A 124 11.88 2.23 -15.59
N LYS A 125 10.66 1.74 -15.35
CA LYS A 125 9.40 2.46 -15.62
C LYS A 125 8.59 2.77 -14.35
N LEU A 126 9.13 2.50 -13.16
CA LEU A 126 8.42 2.71 -11.88
C LEU A 126 7.77 4.11 -11.76
N HIS A 127 8.44 5.17 -12.23
CA HIS A 127 7.95 6.55 -12.21
C HIS A 127 6.81 6.83 -13.22
N ASP A 128 6.74 6.08 -14.31
CA ASP A 128 5.75 6.27 -15.37
C ASP A 128 4.35 5.83 -14.92
N TRP A 129 4.28 4.86 -14.02
CA TRP A 129 3.04 4.15 -13.71
C TRP A 129 2.41 4.50 -12.36
N GLY A 130 3.14 5.15 -11.45
CA GLY A 130 2.64 5.44 -10.10
C GLY A 130 2.44 4.18 -9.27
N VAL A 131 1.61 4.26 -8.22
CA VAL A 131 1.34 3.15 -7.30
C VAL A 131 0.85 1.91 -8.04
N GLY A 132 1.28 0.72 -7.63
CA GLY A 132 0.78 -0.53 -8.18
C GLY A 132 1.56 -1.76 -7.76
N VAL A 133 0.94 -2.91 -7.95
CA VAL A 133 1.52 -4.26 -7.82
C VAL A 133 1.56 -4.88 -9.21
N ARG A 134 2.72 -5.41 -9.61
CA ARG A 134 2.95 -5.97 -10.95
C ARG A 134 3.82 -7.20 -10.89
N GLU A 135 3.69 -8.04 -11.89
CA GLU A 135 4.59 -9.15 -12.11
C GLU A 135 5.67 -8.75 -13.11
N THR A 136 6.92 -8.94 -12.72
CA THR A 136 8.08 -8.71 -13.58
C THR A 136 8.68 -10.05 -13.97
N THR A 137 8.79 -10.29 -15.27
CA THR A 137 9.54 -11.43 -15.82
C THR A 137 10.87 -10.95 -16.37
N TRP A 138 11.92 -11.70 -16.07
CA TRP A 138 13.25 -11.49 -16.63
C TRP A 138 13.73 -12.74 -17.35
N HIS A 139 14.16 -12.57 -18.60
CA HIS A 139 14.82 -13.59 -19.39
C HIS A 139 16.33 -13.37 -19.33
N TRP A 140 17.00 -14.22 -18.56
CA TRP A 140 18.43 -14.18 -18.36
C TRP A 140 19.15 -14.74 -19.58
N GLN A 141 20.17 -13.99 -20.01
CA GLN A 141 20.97 -14.31 -21.17
C GLN A 141 22.46 -14.24 -20.82
N VAL A 142 23.24 -15.06 -21.49
CA VAL A 142 24.69 -15.16 -21.33
C VAL A 142 25.39 -15.14 -22.67
N ARG A 143 26.64 -14.69 -22.70
CA ARG A 143 27.58 -14.87 -23.81
C ARG A 143 29.01 -14.92 -23.29
N ASP A 144 29.90 -15.55 -24.06
CA ASP A 144 31.32 -15.67 -23.70
C ASP A 144 32.07 -14.36 -24.00
N ASP A 145 31.93 -13.83 -25.21
CA ASP A 145 32.56 -12.57 -25.66
C ASP A 145 31.56 -11.56 -26.25
N ALA A 146 32.02 -10.32 -26.44
CA ALA A 146 31.17 -9.20 -26.82
C ALA A 146 30.57 -9.31 -28.24
N ASP A 147 31.19 -10.10 -29.10
CA ASP A 147 30.77 -10.35 -30.48
C ASP A 147 29.88 -11.60 -30.61
N ASP A 148 29.76 -12.39 -29.54
CA ASP A 148 28.92 -13.59 -29.53
C ASP A 148 27.42 -13.23 -29.39
N GLU A 149 26.59 -14.12 -29.92
CA GLU A 149 25.14 -14.04 -29.75
C GLU A 149 24.75 -14.30 -28.29
N TRP A 150 23.67 -13.65 -27.85
CA TRP A 150 23.13 -13.86 -26.51
C TRP A 150 22.32 -15.14 -26.45
N GLU A 151 22.73 -16.06 -25.57
CA GLU A 151 22.03 -17.32 -25.33
C GLU A 151 21.14 -17.20 -24.10
N HIS A 152 19.86 -17.58 -24.23
CA HIS A 152 18.95 -17.67 -23.09
C HIS A 152 19.28 -18.88 -22.22
N PHE A 153 19.30 -18.71 -20.89
CA PHE A 153 19.54 -19.83 -19.97
C PHE A 153 18.54 -19.96 -18.81
N ALA A 154 17.82 -18.90 -18.43
CA ALA A 154 16.85 -18.96 -17.35
C ALA A 154 15.80 -17.85 -17.44
N SER A 155 14.63 -18.07 -16.84
CA SER A 155 13.60 -17.05 -16.64
C SER A 155 13.24 -16.94 -15.17
N THR A 156 13.11 -15.72 -14.65
CA THR A 156 12.69 -15.46 -13.26
C THR A 156 11.46 -14.57 -13.24
N ARG A 157 10.60 -14.73 -12.22
CA ARG A 157 9.37 -13.97 -12.05
C ARG A 157 9.29 -13.40 -10.63
N HIS A 158 8.83 -12.16 -10.53
CA HIS A 158 8.88 -11.38 -9.30
C HIS A 158 7.61 -10.55 -9.11
N ARG A 159 7.16 -10.37 -7.87
CA ARG A 159 6.07 -9.45 -7.53
C ARG A 159 6.65 -8.11 -7.10
N ILE A 160 6.45 -7.07 -7.90
CA ILE A 160 7.03 -5.76 -7.70
C ILE A 160 5.95 -4.77 -7.28
N TYR A 161 6.15 -4.14 -6.12
CA TYR A 161 5.33 -3.04 -5.63
C TYR A 161 6.01 -1.71 -5.93
N SER A 162 5.21 -0.74 -6.35
CA SER A 162 5.60 0.64 -6.55
C SER A 162 4.78 1.48 -5.58
N VAL A 163 5.47 2.25 -4.72
CA VAL A 163 4.84 3.13 -3.71
C VAL A 163 5.31 4.56 -3.94
N LEU A 164 4.55 5.55 -3.45
CA LEU A 164 4.85 6.97 -3.74
C LEU A 164 6.16 7.42 -3.10
N THR A 165 6.33 7.10 -1.82
CA THR A 165 7.49 7.43 -1.00
C THR A 165 7.68 6.36 0.07
N THR A 166 8.79 6.39 0.82
CA THR A 166 8.97 5.53 1.99
C THR A 166 7.74 5.62 2.92
N PRO A 167 7.14 4.49 3.31
CA PRO A 167 5.97 4.46 4.18
C PRO A 167 6.18 5.19 5.50
N THR A 168 5.11 5.82 5.98
CA THR A 168 5.08 6.44 7.31
C THR A 168 4.36 5.50 8.30
N ALA A 169 4.40 5.86 9.58
CA ALA A 169 3.75 5.08 10.64
C ALA A 169 2.28 4.68 10.28
N PRO A 170 1.82 3.49 10.66
CA PRO A 170 2.47 2.56 11.58
C PRO A 170 3.68 1.84 10.98
N TRP A 171 3.85 1.89 9.66
CA TRP A 171 4.93 1.19 8.96
C TRP A 171 6.31 1.76 9.29
N GLN A 172 7.28 0.85 9.37
CA GLN A 172 8.67 1.14 9.66
C GLN A 172 9.59 0.52 8.59
N GLN A 173 10.79 1.05 8.48
CA GLN A 173 11.90 0.43 7.75
C GLN A 173 12.98 -0.10 8.69
N THR A 174 13.04 0.37 9.94
CA THR A 174 14.07 0.01 10.91
C THR A 174 13.52 -0.08 12.33
N PRO A 175 14.01 -0.99 13.17
CA PRO A 175 15.02 -2.01 12.86
C PRO A 175 14.42 -3.14 12.01
N PHE A 176 15.14 -3.58 10.98
CA PHE A 176 14.74 -4.72 10.16
C PHE A 176 15.16 -6.03 10.84
N ASN A 177 14.27 -6.56 11.67
CA ASN A 177 14.48 -7.82 12.37
C ASN A 177 13.14 -8.53 12.67
N SER A 178 13.24 -9.78 13.13
CA SER A 178 12.09 -10.65 13.38
C SER A 178 11.08 -10.12 14.39
N THR A 179 11.52 -9.31 15.36
CA THR A 179 10.67 -8.77 16.42
C THR A 179 9.89 -7.52 16.01
N ASN A 180 10.29 -6.86 14.93
CA ASN A 180 9.58 -5.70 14.41
C ASN A 180 8.45 -6.14 13.48
N ALA A 181 7.24 -6.20 14.03
CA ALA A 181 6.01 -6.53 13.27
C ALA A 181 5.55 -5.36 12.38
N ASP A 182 6.03 -4.14 12.60
CA ASP A 182 5.60 -2.94 11.88
C ASP A 182 6.41 -2.68 10.60
N ILE A 183 7.38 -3.54 10.24
CA ILE A 183 7.96 -3.52 8.89
C ILE A 183 6.86 -3.76 7.87
N LEU A 184 6.89 -3.04 6.75
CA LEU A 184 5.85 -3.06 5.71
C LEU A 184 5.47 -4.47 5.24
N TRP A 185 4.16 -4.77 5.24
CA TRP A 185 3.64 -6.10 4.86
C TRP A 185 3.29 -6.20 3.38
N THR A 186 3.74 -7.27 2.73
CA THR A 186 3.29 -7.59 1.37
C THR A 186 1.80 -7.90 1.33
N ASP A 187 1.25 -8.52 2.37
CA ASP A 187 -0.19 -8.79 2.46
C ASP A 187 -1.03 -7.49 2.46
N VAL A 188 -0.50 -6.38 3.00
CA VAL A 188 -1.14 -5.06 2.91
C VAL A 188 -0.91 -4.43 1.56
N LEU A 189 0.32 -4.50 1.04
CA LEU A 189 0.67 -3.93 -0.27
C LEU A 189 -0.15 -4.54 -1.41
N ASP A 190 -0.49 -5.83 -1.35
CA ASP A 190 -1.36 -6.48 -2.33
C ASP A 190 -2.69 -5.74 -2.51
N TYR A 191 -3.31 -5.32 -1.41
CA TYR A 191 -4.56 -4.56 -1.45
C TYR A 191 -4.31 -3.07 -1.69
N ALA A 192 -3.39 -2.45 -0.95
CA ALA A 192 -3.17 -1.01 -1.02
C ALA A 192 -2.71 -0.57 -2.42
N CYS A 193 -1.77 -1.31 -3.02
CA CYS A 193 -1.31 -1.03 -4.37
C CYS A 193 -2.36 -1.31 -5.44
N TRP A 194 -3.22 -2.32 -5.23
CA TRP A 194 -4.34 -2.59 -6.15
C TRP A 194 -5.43 -1.52 -6.06
N TRP A 195 -5.88 -1.17 -4.85
CA TRP A 195 -6.87 -0.12 -4.61
C TRP A 195 -6.41 1.24 -5.14
N ALA A 196 -5.13 1.59 -4.93
CA ALA A 196 -4.57 2.87 -5.37
C ALA A 196 -3.88 2.82 -6.74
N PHE A 197 -4.09 1.77 -7.54
CA PHE A 197 -3.37 1.54 -8.79
C PHE A 197 -3.34 2.78 -9.70
N GLY A 198 -2.17 3.17 -10.17
CA GLY A 198 -1.95 4.33 -11.04
C GLY A 198 -1.97 5.70 -10.33
N ALA A 199 -2.18 5.75 -9.01
CA ALA A 199 -2.09 7.02 -8.28
C ALA A 199 -0.66 7.55 -8.28
N LYS A 200 -0.50 8.85 -8.52
CA LYS A 200 0.81 9.53 -8.58
C LYS A 200 0.97 10.62 -7.51
N THR A 201 -0.06 10.85 -6.70
CA THR A 201 -0.03 11.82 -5.59
C THR A 201 -0.66 11.19 -4.35
N PRO A 202 -0.22 11.59 -3.13
CA PRO A 202 -0.78 11.08 -1.88
C PRO A 202 -2.31 11.19 -1.83
N ASP A 203 -2.89 12.36 -2.12
CA ASP A 203 -4.33 12.61 -1.97
C ASP A 203 -5.16 11.75 -2.94
N LYS A 204 -4.64 11.53 -4.16
CA LYS A 204 -5.27 10.62 -5.13
C LYS A 204 -5.21 9.17 -4.66
N ALA A 205 -4.08 8.75 -4.07
CA ALA A 205 -3.90 7.40 -3.53
C ALA A 205 -4.82 7.19 -2.32
N ALA A 206 -4.75 8.07 -1.33
CA ALA A 206 -5.61 8.10 -0.16
C ALA A 206 -7.09 8.07 -0.54
N GLY A 207 -7.54 8.95 -1.44
CA GLY A 207 -8.94 8.98 -1.88
C GLY A 207 -9.37 7.70 -2.59
N LYS A 208 -8.47 7.01 -3.31
CA LYS A 208 -8.77 5.68 -3.89
C LYS A 208 -8.91 4.63 -2.80
N ILE A 209 -8.00 4.59 -1.81
CA ILE A 209 -8.12 3.71 -0.64
C ILE A 209 -9.45 3.95 0.06
N THR A 210 -9.81 5.20 0.37
CA THR A 210 -11.08 5.56 1.04
C THR A 210 -12.29 5.03 0.27
N ARG A 211 -12.33 5.22 -1.05
CA ARG A 211 -13.41 4.69 -1.91
C ARG A 211 -13.48 3.18 -1.86
N HIS A 212 -12.34 2.49 -1.96
CA HIS A 212 -12.32 1.03 -1.91
C HIS A 212 -12.80 0.51 -0.56
N VAL A 213 -12.36 1.10 0.55
CA VAL A 213 -12.80 0.73 1.90
C VAL A 213 -14.30 0.96 2.06
N TYR A 214 -14.85 2.11 1.64
CA TYR A 214 -16.30 2.35 1.66
C TYR A 214 -17.07 1.32 0.83
N ASN A 215 -16.55 0.99 -0.36
CA ASN A 215 -17.18 0.03 -1.28
C ASN A 215 -17.05 -1.45 -0.84
N LEU A 216 -16.39 -1.74 0.29
CA LEU A 216 -16.44 -3.06 0.91
C LEU A 216 -17.84 -3.37 1.46
N GLY A 217 -18.67 -2.36 1.71
CA GLY A 217 -20.04 -2.56 2.18
C GLY A 217 -21.07 -2.78 1.07
N PRO A 218 -22.15 -3.55 1.33
CA PRO A 218 -22.40 -4.34 2.56
C PRO A 218 -21.75 -5.74 2.52
N ALA A 219 -21.12 -6.12 1.41
CA ALA A 219 -20.73 -7.51 1.16
C ALA A 219 -19.65 -8.04 2.12
N VAL A 220 -18.66 -7.21 2.43
CA VAL A 220 -17.53 -7.56 3.30
C VAL A 220 -17.68 -6.91 4.67
N LEU A 221 -18.10 -5.64 4.72
CA LEU A 221 -18.21 -4.85 5.94
C LEU A 221 -19.54 -4.09 6.01
N THR A 222 -20.01 -3.80 7.21
CA THR A 222 -21.13 -2.88 7.43
C THR A 222 -20.93 -2.11 8.73
N TYR A 223 -21.47 -0.91 8.79
CA TYR A 223 -21.45 -0.13 10.01
C TYR A 223 -22.21 -0.84 11.15
N ASP A 224 -21.63 -0.85 12.35
CA ASP A 224 -22.11 -1.60 13.52
C ASP A 224 -23.31 -0.93 14.20
N CYS A 225 -24.47 -0.96 13.56
CA CYS A 225 -25.71 -0.52 14.19
C CYS A 225 -26.19 -1.44 15.31
N PRO A 226 -26.18 -2.78 15.16
CA PRO A 226 -26.69 -3.67 16.20
C PRO A 226 -25.81 -3.72 17.47
N GLY A 227 -24.49 -3.55 17.33
CA GLY A 227 -23.53 -3.52 18.43
C GLY A 227 -23.28 -2.13 19.03
N GLY A 228 -24.07 -1.13 18.62
CA GLY A 228 -23.98 0.23 19.19
C GLY A 228 -22.74 1.02 18.77
N GLY A 229 -22.11 0.65 17.66
CA GLY A 229 -20.95 1.35 17.11
C GLY A 229 -19.65 0.93 17.78
N SER A 230 -19.52 -0.33 18.17
CA SER A 230 -18.31 -0.85 18.79
C SER A 230 -17.21 -1.04 17.74
N THR A 231 -15.97 -0.69 18.10
CA THR A 231 -14.80 -0.96 17.26
C THR A 231 -14.48 -2.45 17.29
N GLN A 232 -14.23 -3.05 16.13
CA GLN A 232 -13.95 -4.50 16.00
C GLN A 232 -12.52 -4.79 15.61
N TYR A 233 -11.83 -3.82 14.99
CA TYR A 233 -10.48 -4.01 14.45
C TYR A 233 -9.46 -3.06 15.07
N ALA A 234 -9.86 -1.93 15.64
CA ALA A 234 -8.96 -0.83 16.01
C ALA A 234 -8.86 -0.56 17.53
N TRP A 235 -8.82 -1.62 18.35
CA TRP A 235 -8.62 -1.51 19.80
C TRP A 235 -7.78 -2.64 20.43
N PRO A 236 -6.76 -2.31 21.25
CA PRO A 236 -6.13 -0.98 21.37
C PRO A 236 -5.35 -0.61 20.10
N ASP A 237 -4.79 -1.60 19.43
CA ASP A 237 -4.07 -1.51 18.16
C ASP A 237 -4.92 -2.03 17.00
N PHE A 238 -4.43 -1.89 15.77
CA PHE A 238 -5.12 -2.40 14.59
C PHE A 238 -4.84 -3.89 14.40
N ASN A 239 -5.88 -4.73 14.50
CA ASN A 239 -5.84 -6.13 14.11
C ASN A 239 -5.91 -6.28 12.59
N CYS A 240 -4.80 -5.91 11.97
CA CYS A 240 -4.59 -5.93 10.53
C CYS A 240 -4.64 -7.36 10.00
N THR A 241 -4.11 -8.33 10.76
CA THR A 241 -4.17 -9.75 10.42
C THR A 241 -5.63 -10.23 10.26
N ALA A 242 -6.50 -9.94 11.22
CA ALA A 242 -7.92 -10.31 11.13
C ALA A 242 -8.64 -9.55 10.02
N PHE A 243 -8.28 -8.29 9.77
CA PHE A 243 -8.87 -7.51 8.68
C PHE A 243 -8.50 -8.10 7.30
N ILE A 244 -7.24 -8.48 7.11
CA ILE A 244 -6.78 -9.15 5.88
C ILE A 244 -7.45 -10.52 5.72
N ASP A 245 -7.64 -11.29 6.80
CA ASP A 245 -8.44 -12.52 6.76
C ASP A 245 -9.86 -12.24 6.25
N ARG A 246 -10.50 -11.18 6.77
CA ARG A 246 -11.84 -10.76 6.31
C ARG A 246 -11.86 -10.39 4.82
N LEU A 247 -10.85 -9.65 4.33
CA LEU A 247 -10.71 -9.31 2.91
C LEU A 247 -10.55 -10.55 2.02
N ARG A 248 -9.89 -11.61 2.53
CA ARG A 248 -9.70 -12.90 1.86
C ARG A 248 -10.95 -13.79 1.89
N GLY A 249 -12.06 -13.31 2.43
CA GLY A 249 -13.31 -14.07 2.58
C GLY A 249 -13.39 -14.90 3.86
N GLY A 250 -12.40 -14.78 4.75
CA GLY A 250 -12.42 -15.35 6.09
C GLY A 250 -13.39 -14.65 7.04
N ILE A 251 -13.36 -15.06 8.30
CA ILE A 251 -14.24 -14.52 9.34
C ILE A 251 -13.68 -13.19 9.84
N GLY A 252 -12.36 -13.05 9.97
CA GLY A 252 -11.72 -11.92 10.66
C GLY A 252 -12.30 -11.71 12.06
N ASN A 253 -12.52 -10.45 12.43
CA ASN A 253 -13.28 -10.09 13.63
C ASN A 253 -14.77 -9.87 13.33
N GLY A 254 -15.25 -10.40 12.20
CA GLY A 254 -16.62 -10.24 11.74
C GLY A 254 -16.79 -9.09 10.72
N TYR A 255 -18.03 -8.90 10.28
CA TYR A 255 -18.36 -7.94 9.23
C TYR A 255 -18.71 -6.54 9.78
N TYR A 256 -18.83 -6.39 11.09
CA TYR A 256 -19.15 -5.11 11.70
C TYR A 256 -17.92 -4.23 11.90
N LEU A 257 -18.09 -2.93 11.78
CA LEU A 257 -17.07 -1.92 12.07
C LEU A 257 -17.69 -0.58 12.47
N ASN A 258 -16.89 0.33 12.99
CA ASN A 258 -17.31 1.72 13.26
C ASN A 258 -16.36 2.75 12.61
N CYS A 259 -16.55 4.04 12.93
CA CYS A 259 -15.72 5.11 12.40
C CYS A 259 -14.23 4.98 12.75
N THR A 260 -13.91 4.48 13.94
CA THR A 260 -12.52 4.23 14.38
C THR A 260 -11.86 3.13 13.55
N ASP A 261 -12.60 2.06 13.22
CA ASP A 261 -12.10 1.01 12.33
C ASP A 261 -11.87 1.56 10.90
N CYS A 262 -12.85 2.29 10.34
CA CYS A 262 -12.73 2.90 9.02
C CYS A 262 -11.54 3.87 8.91
N ALA A 263 -11.36 4.75 9.91
CA ALA A 263 -10.23 5.66 9.99
C ALA A 263 -8.91 4.89 10.01
N THR A 264 -8.82 3.85 10.83
CA THR A 264 -7.62 3.03 11.01
C THR A 264 -7.27 2.24 9.76
N ILE A 265 -8.24 1.55 9.15
CA ILE A 265 -8.04 0.82 7.89
C ILE A 265 -7.55 1.77 6.80
N THR A 266 -8.26 2.90 6.61
CA THR A 266 -7.95 3.87 5.54
C THR A 266 -6.54 4.42 5.67
N SER A 267 -6.18 4.93 6.86
CA SER A 267 -4.87 5.51 7.10
C SER A 267 -3.75 4.48 7.09
N THR A 268 -3.93 3.30 7.68
CA THR A 268 -2.92 2.23 7.66
C THR A 268 -2.60 1.79 6.24
N PHE A 269 -3.62 1.52 5.41
CA PHE A 269 -3.39 1.09 4.02
C PHE A 269 -2.87 2.22 3.13
N ALA A 270 -3.32 3.47 3.34
CA ALA A 270 -2.79 4.62 2.61
C ALA A 270 -1.32 4.89 2.97
N ASN A 271 -0.95 4.79 4.23
CA ASN A 271 0.43 5.04 4.68
C ASN A 271 1.40 3.96 4.20
N ALA A 272 0.92 2.73 3.94
CA ALA A 272 1.71 1.64 3.36
C ALA A 272 2.26 1.97 1.97
N ILE A 273 1.61 2.87 1.25
CA ILE A 273 1.96 3.29 -0.11
C ILE A 273 2.50 4.73 -0.17
N GLY A 274 2.88 5.30 0.98
CA GLY A 274 3.51 6.61 1.07
C GLY A 274 2.54 7.78 1.24
N CYS A 275 1.33 7.55 1.76
CA CYS A 275 0.52 8.64 2.31
C CYS A 275 0.96 8.97 3.76
N ASP A 276 0.54 10.12 4.27
CA ASP A 276 0.88 10.59 5.63
C ASP A 276 -0.40 10.95 6.42
N LEU A 277 -1.32 9.99 6.50
CA LEU A 277 -2.60 10.18 7.19
C LEU A 277 -2.51 9.83 8.68
N TRP A 278 -3.32 10.50 9.48
CA TRP A 278 -3.53 10.25 10.90
C TRP A 278 -4.95 9.74 11.14
N GLN A 279 -5.18 8.98 12.21
CA GLN A 279 -6.51 8.83 12.77
C GLN A 279 -6.74 9.97 13.76
N SER A 280 -7.79 10.76 13.59
CA SER A 280 -8.12 11.84 14.53
C SER A 280 -9.62 12.02 14.67
N ARG A 281 -10.04 12.47 15.86
CA ARG A 281 -11.43 12.60 16.25
C ARG A 281 -11.96 14.01 16.04
N MET A 282 -13.28 14.09 15.92
CA MET A 282 -14.04 15.32 16.08
C MET A 282 -15.11 15.15 17.17
N PHE A 283 -15.14 16.08 18.11
CA PHE A 283 -16.17 16.23 19.15
C PHE A 283 -15.99 17.58 19.89
N GLY A 284 -16.93 17.95 20.77
CA GLY A 284 -16.96 19.25 21.47
C GLY A 284 -17.37 19.11 22.93
N GLY A 285 -16.93 18.04 23.59
CA GLY A 285 -17.18 17.74 25.01
C GLY A 285 -18.28 16.71 25.29
N TRP A 286 -19.27 16.56 24.41
CA TRP A 286 -20.37 15.59 24.57
C TRP A 286 -20.67 14.82 23.29
N SER A 287 -21.71 15.23 22.56
CA SER A 287 -22.08 14.70 21.26
C SER A 287 -22.46 15.85 20.33
N PHE A 288 -22.42 15.62 19.02
CA PHE A 288 -22.91 16.56 18.02
C PHE A 288 -24.01 15.92 17.18
N ALA A 289 -25.08 16.68 16.96
CA ALA A 289 -26.24 16.23 16.20
C ALA A 289 -25.91 16.12 14.70
N LEU A 290 -26.32 15.01 14.08
CA LEU A 290 -25.96 14.64 12.71
C LEU A 290 -27.02 15.05 11.70
N ASN A 291 -26.58 15.49 10.53
CA ASN A 291 -27.42 15.42 9.34
C ASN A 291 -27.61 13.95 8.92
N GLU A 292 -28.50 13.70 7.96
CA GLU A 292 -28.59 12.37 7.36
C GLU A 292 -27.30 12.04 6.59
N ILE A 293 -26.85 10.78 6.70
CA ILE A 293 -25.65 10.25 6.06
C ILE A 293 -25.94 8.89 5.43
N LEU A 294 -25.03 8.41 4.57
CA LEU A 294 -25.02 7.03 4.08
C LEU A 294 -23.82 6.29 4.67
N ALA A 295 -24.02 5.60 5.79
CA ALA A 295 -22.99 4.77 6.40
C ALA A 295 -22.57 3.62 5.46
N ILE A 296 -21.32 3.17 5.56
CA ILE A 296 -20.82 1.99 4.85
C ILE A 296 -21.75 0.80 5.04
N GLY A 297 -22.15 0.19 3.91
CA GLY A 297 -23.10 -0.92 3.87
C GLY A 297 -24.59 -0.51 3.94
N SER A 298 -24.90 0.78 4.10
CA SER A 298 -26.26 1.31 4.03
C SER A 298 -26.56 1.92 2.65
N ASN A 299 -27.82 1.84 2.23
CA ASN A 299 -28.37 2.57 1.08
C ASN A 299 -29.52 3.52 1.48
N VAL A 300 -29.67 3.77 2.78
CA VAL A 300 -30.72 4.62 3.36
C VAL A 300 -30.09 5.84 3.98
N TRP A 301 -30.53 7.02 3.55
CA TRP A 301 -30.24 8.30 4.21
C TRP A 301 -30.95 8.33 5.55
N GLN A 302 -30.16 8.44 6.61
CA GLN A 302 -30.61 8.57 7.98
C GLN A 302 -29.43 9.05 8.82
N THR A 303 -29.68 9.54 10.03
CA THR A 303 -28.59 9.68 11.00
C THR A 303 -27.99 8.30 11.31
N ALA A 304 -26.72 8.24 11.73
CA ALA A 304 -26.01 6.98 11.87
C ALA A 304 -26.78 5.98 12.76
N CYS A 305 -27.25 4.87 12.16
CA CYS A 305 -28.07 3.86 12.83
C CYS A 305 -29.37 4.38 13.47
N GLY A 306 -29.89 5.52 13.00
CA GLY A 306 -31.00 6.24 13.63
C GLY A 306 -30.62 6.96 14.92
N TRP A 307 -29.34 7.00 15.29
CA TRP A 307 -28.85 7.79 16.42
C TRP A 307 -28.79 9.25 16.00
N GLY A 308 -29.47 10.15 16.72
CA GLY A 308 -29.51 11.57 16.37
C GLY A 308 -28.17 12.30 16.51
N SER A 309 -27.14 11.67 17.08
CA SER A 309 -25.84 12.27 17.33
C SER A 309 -24.69 11.26 17.37
N PHE A 310 -23.47 11.77 17.17
CA PHE A 310 -22.22 11.07 17.49
C PHE A 310 -21.61 11.63 18.77
N SER A 311 -21.17 10.75 19.69
CA SER A 311 -20.34 11.14 20.84
C SER A 311 -18.94 11.58 20.39
N TYR A 312 -18.42 10.93 19.36
CA TYR A 312 -17.29 11.38 18.55
C TYR A 312 -17.37 10.72 17.17
N HIS A 313 -16.65 11.28 16.21
CA HIS A 313 -16.40 10.62 14.93
C HIS A 313 -14.90 10.63 14.67
N GLU A 314 -14.32 9.51 14.24
CA GLU A 314 -12.90 9.40 13.92
C GLU A 314 -12.74 9.16 12.43
N VAL A 315 -11.83 9.88 11.78
CA VAL A 315 -11.57 9.79 10.33
C VAL A 315 -10.07 9.71 10.06
N ALA A 316 -9.71 9.29 8.85
CA ALA A 316 -8.36 9.50 8.36
C ALA A 316 -8.21 10.98 7.95
N TRP A 317 -7.14 11.63 8.38
CA TRP A 317 -6.98 13.09 8.32
C TRP A 317 -5.53 13.46 8.04
N GLU A 318 -5.33 14.47 7.21
CA GLU A 318 -4.01 15.02 6.91
C GLU A 318 -3.44 15.95 8.00
N GLY A 319 -2.12 16.14 7.91
CA GLY A 319 -1.41 17.24 8.55
C GLY A 319 -1.59 17.30 10.07
N ALA A 320 -1.96 18.48 10.59
CA ALA A 320 -2.16 18.67 12.02
C ALA A 320 -3.56 18.26 12.50
N CYS A 321 -4.39 17.70 11.61
CA CYS A 321 -5.77 17.30 11.88
C CYS A 321 -6.63 18.45 12.41
N THR A 322 -6.48 19.64 11.84
CA THR A 322 -7.25 20.83 12.20
C THR A 322 -8.31 21.14 11.16
N SER A 323 -9.10 22.18 11.40
CA SER A 323 -10.07 22.69 10.43
C SER A 323 -9.50 23.09 9.06
N ASN A 324 -8.19 23.26 8.94
CA ASN A 324 -7.50 23.63 7.71
C ASN A 324 -6.93 22.44 6.92
N GLU A 325 -7.26 21.21 7.29
CA GLU A 325 -6.78 20.01 6.60
C GLU A 325 -7.93 19.16 6.08
N ASP A 326 -7.60 18.36 5.07
CA ASP A 326 -8.54 17.54 4.33
C ASP A 326 -8.75 16.17 5.02
N VAL A 327 -9.98 15.68 4.96
CA VAL A 327 -10.41 14.42 5.56
C VAL A 327 -10.68 13.36 4.50
N PHE A 328 -10.47 12.11 4.93
CA PHE A 328 -10.69 10.89 4.17
C PHE A 328 -11.58 9.97 5.01
N ASP A 329 -12.88 9.98 4.72
CA ASP A 329 -13.87 9.25 5.49
C ASP A 329 -14.46 8.08 4.68
N ALA A 330 -14.03 6.87 5.01
CA ALA A 330 -14.56 5.64 4.44
C ALA A 330 -15.76 5.09 5.22
N CYS A 331 -16.15 5.73 6.31
CA CYS A 331 -17.23 5.29 7.19
C CYS A 331 -18.61 5.66 6.64
N LEU A 332 -18.71 6.79 5.94
CA LEU A 332 -19.97 7.35 5.48
C LEU A 332 -19.80 8.27 4.28
N GLN A 333 -20.89 8.46 3.54
CA GLN A 333 -21.05 9.60 2.65
C GLN A 333 -21.90 10.67 3.34
N VAL A 334 -21.51 11.92 3.15
CA VAL A 334 -22.29 13.10 3.54
C VAL A 334 -23.10 13.59 2.35
N ASP A 335 -24.04 14.49 2.59
CA ASP A 335 -24.75 15.17 1.50
C ASP A 335 -23.82 16.17 0.79
N GLY A 336 -23.75 16.04 -0.54
CA GLY A 336 -22.98 16.82 -1.50
C GLY A 336 -23.74 17.97 -2.14
N ASP A 337 -25.05 18.13 -1.89
CA ASP A 337 -25.82 19.24 -2.43
C ASP A 337 -25.62 20.55 -1.65
N ALA A 338 -26.49 21.54 -1.88
CA ALA A 338 -26.39 22.88 -1.29
C ALA A 338 -26.94 22.98 0.15
N ASP A 339 -27.83 22.08 0.57
CA ASP A 339 -28.42 22.06 1.90
C ASP A 339 -28.40 20.64 2.50
N PRO A 340 -27.37 20.30 3.30
CA PRO A 340 -27.23 18.97 3.88
C PRO A 340 -28.30 18.64 4.92
N THR A 341 -29.21 19.56 5.26
CA THR A 341 -30.21 19.39 6.31
C THR A 341 -31.55 18.87 5.80
N THR A 342 -31.79 18.88 4.48
CA THR A 342 -33.07 18.46 3.89
C THR A 342 -32.90 17.70 2.56
N PRO A 343 -33.82 16.77 2.21
CA PRO A 343 -33.81 16.11 0.91
C PRO A 343 -33.89 17.10 -0.26
N PRO A 344 -33.29 16.79 -1.43
CA PRO A 344 -33.14 15.44 -1.99
C PRO A 344 -31.85 14.65 -1.72
N HIS A 345 -30.85 15.18 -0.99
CA HIS A 345 -29.58 14.53 -0.64
C HIS A 345 -28.78 13.89 -1.81
N THR A 346 -27.60 14.43 -2.08
CA THR A 346 -26.67 13.92 -3.10
C THR A 346 -25.49 13.19 -2.44
N PRO A 347 -25.23 11.90 -2.73
CA PRO A 347 -24.11 11.20 -2.10
C PRO A 347 -22.75 11.82 -2.41
N LEU A 348 -21.99 12.18 -1.38
CA LEU A 348 -20.61 12.66 -1.46
C LEU A 348 -19.73 11.89 -0.47
N LEU A 349 -18.81 11.06 -0.99
CA LEU A 349 -17.79 10.44 -0.16
C LEU A 349 -16.69 11.46 0.16
N PRO A 350 -16.37 11.72 1.44
CA PRO A 350 -15.28 12.63 1.82
C PRO A 350 -13.94 12.02 1.43
N VAL A 351 -13.40 12.46 0.31
CA VAL A 351 -12.09 12.08 -0.23
C VAL A 351 -11.36 13.35 -0.58
N ASP A 352 -10.37 13.72 0.24
CA ASP A 352 -9.72 15.02 0.10
C ASP A 352 -10.74 16.17 0.23
N LEU A 353 -11.57 16.09 1.29
CA LEU A 353 -12.57 17.12 1.59
C LEU A 353 -12.17 17.88 2.85
N ARG A 354 -12.01 19.20 2.72
CA ARG A 354 -11.65 20.08 3.84
C ARG A 354 -12.61 19.93 5.01
N PHE A 355 -12.07 19.82 6.23
CA PHE A 355 -12.90 19.84 7.45
C PHE A 355 -13.72 21.14 7.53
N GLY A 356 -13.03 22.29 7.43
CA GLY A 356 -13.61 23.63 7.30
C GLY A 356 -14.15 24.20 8.60
N LEU A 357 -14.31 25.52 8.70
CA LEU A 357 -14.94 26.27 9.80
C LEU A 357 -16.48 26.16 9.76
N PRO A 358 -17.19 26.41 10.88
CA PRO A 358 -18.65 26.40 10.86
C PRO A 358 -19.18 27.49 9.92
N GLY A 359 -20.01 27.10 8.96
CA GLY A 359 -20.58 27.99 7.94
C GLY A 359 -19.84 28.00 6.60
N ASP A 360 -18.72 27.28 6.46
CA ASP A 360 -17.97 27.20 5.21
C ASP A 360 -18.64 26.31 4.14
N GLY A 361 -19.63 25.49 4.50
CA GLY A 361 -20.28 24.54 3.58
C GLY A 361 -19.40 23.31 3.27
N LEU A 362 -18.39 23.07 4.09
CA LEU A 362 -17.40 22.00 3.96
C LEU A 362 -17.80 20.76 4.80
N TYR A 363 -16.89 19.81 5.00
CA TYR A 363 -17.21 18.51 5.61
C TYR A 363 -17.95 18.63 6.94
N ARG A 364 -17.50 19.52 7.84
CA ARG A 364 -18.15 19.77 9.13
C ARG A 364 -19.63 20.13 9.00
N ASP A 365 -19.96 21.06 8.10
CA ASP A 365 -21.33 21.56 7.95
C ASP A 365 -22.25 20.55 7.27
N ARG A 366 -21.66 19.64 6.48
CA ARG A 366 -22.34 18.52 5.82
C ARG A 366 -22.61 17.37 6.78
N LEU A 367 -21.68 17.09 7.70
CA LEU A 367 -21.84 16.04 8.71
C LEU A 367 -22.79 16.46 9.85
N ALA A 368 -22.63 17.69 10.36
CA ALA A 368 -23.34 18.15 11.55
C ALA A 368 -24.49 19.12 11.21
N THR A 369 -25.63 18.92 11.86
CA THR A 369 -26.75 19.87 11.82
C THR A 369 -26.30 21.25 12.31
N PRO A 370 -27.02 22.34 11.98
CA PRO A 370 -26.75 23.66 12.53
C PRO A 370 -26.62 23.68 14.07
N LEU A 371 -27.41 22.87 14.78
CA LEU A 371 -27.33 22.71 16.24
C LEU A 371 -26.09 21.91 16.68
N GLY A 372 -25.64 20.94 15.89
CA GLY A 372 -24.50 20.09 16.18
C GLY A 372 -23.14 20.73 15.89
N ARG A 373 -23.05 21.66 14.93
CA ARG A 373 -21.79 22.28 14.48
C ARG A 373 -20.90 22.83 15.60
N PRO A 374 -21.42 23.54 16.63
CA PRO A 374 -20.57 24.02 17.73
C PRO A 374 -19.87 22.91 18.51
N ASN A 375 -20.39 21.68 18.44
CA ASN A 375 -19.84 20.49 19.10
C ASN A 375 -19.12 19.54 18.14
N CYS A 376 -19.07 19.83 16.84
CA CYS A 376 -18.29 19.10 15.86
C CYS A 376 -16.98 19.87 15.65
N ASN A 377 -16.04 19.74 16.58
CA ASN A 377 -14.74 20.41 16.51
C ASN A 377 -13.63 19.41 16.27
N ASP A 378 -12.64 19.79 15.47
CA ASP A 378 -11.39 19.06 15.30
C ASP A 378 -10.69 18.85 16.65
N GLN A 379 -10.10 17.66 16.85
CA GLN A 379 -9.38 17.32 18.08
C GLN A 379 -7.94 16.87 17.76
N PRO A 380 -7.03 17.79 17.35
CA PRO A 380 -5.64 17.48 17.01
C PRO A 380 -4.86 16.70 18.07
N ALA A 381 -5.25 16.84 19.34
CA ALA A 381 -4.66 16.13 20.47
C ALA A 381 -4.98 14.62 20.48
N THR A 382 -5.97 14.18 19.71
CA THR A 382 -6.35 12.76 19.56
C THR A 382 -5.64 12.07 18.41
N ARG A 383 -4.82 12.80 17.63
CA ARG A 383 -4.14 12.23 16.47
C ARG A 383 -3.29 11.03 16.89
N GLN A 384 -3.40 9.96 16.12
CA GLN A 384 -2.61 8.75 16.35
C GLN A 384 -2.42 7.97 15.06
N ARG A 385 -1.47 7.02 15.13
CA ARG A 385 -1.25 5.96 14.15
C ARG A 385 -1.13 4.65 14.93
N ARG A 386 -2.24 3.92 15.02
CA ARG A 386 -2.30 2.64 15.73
C ARG A 386 -1.30 1.66 15.13
N GLN A 387 -0.55 0.95 15.98
CA GLN A 387 0.36 -0.11 15.53
C GLN A 387 -0.44 -1.26 14.91
N VAL A 388 0.24 -2.12 14.16
CA VAL A 388 -0.41 -3.26 13.49
C VAL A 388 -0.11 -4.56 14.23
N ASN A 389 -1.10 -5.46 14.28
CA ASN A 389 -0.95 -6.84 14.75
C ASN A 389 -1.67 -7.85 13.84
#